data_AF-A0A7C9HLH5-F1
#
_entry.id   AF-A0A7C9HLH5-F1
#
_cell.length_a   1.000
_cell.length_b   1.000
_cell.length_c   1.000
_cell.angle_alpha   90.00
_cell.angle_beta   90.00
_cell.angle_gamma   90.00
#
_symmetry.space_group_name_H-M   'P 1'
#
loop_
_entity.id
_entity.type
_entity.pdbx_description
1 polymer ?
#
loop_
_entity_poly.entity_id
_entity_poly.type
_entity_poly.pdbx_seq_one_letter_code
_entity_poly.pdbx_strand_id
1 'polypeptide(L)'
;MIVNSDTSLQSAIGELREQYRVHRFVQVKIVAGKKRSVEQNAVLHGWFGQVARELREDDERGVKRFCKLHFGVPLLRAEDEEFRDAYDRVVRPLPYESKLIAMDILPVTSAMTTKQLDKCMTDIQDHYAKHGVALVYPREKAA
;
A
#
# COMPACT_ATOMS: atom_id res chain seq x y z
N MET A 1 10.20 10.98 -5.53
CA MET A 1 9.76 11.41 -6.88
C MET A 1 9.85 10.22 -7.83
N ILE A 2 8.86 10.04 -8.72
CA ILE A 2 8.94 9.06 -9.82
C ILE A 2 9.46 9.82 -11.04
N VAL A 3 10.60 9.39 -11.58
CA VAL A 3 11.16 9.95 -12.82
C VAL A 3 10.72 9.08 -13.97
N ASN A 4 9.79 9.58 -14.77
CA ASN A 4 9.13 8.85 -15.87
C ASN A 4 9.06 9.67 -17.17
N SER A 5 9.63 10.88 -17.19
CA SER A 5 9.67 11.79 -18.34
C SER A 5 10.89 12.70 -18.21
N ASP A 6 11.32 13.29 -19.32
CA ASP A 6 12.43 14.26 -19.30
C ASP A 6 12.15 15.44 -18.37
N THR A 7 10.90 15.90 -18.29
CA THR A 7 10.48 16.98 -17.40
C THR A 7 10.60 16.60 -15.92
N SER A 8 10.18 15.38 -15.55
CA SER A 8 10.31 14.90 -14.17
C SER A 8 11.77 14.62 -13.78
N LEU A 9 12.62 14.26 -14.75
CA LEU A 9 14.08 14.16 -14.54
C LEU A 9 14.70 15.53 -14.24
N GLN A 10 14.40 16.54 -15.04
CA GLN A 10 14.90 17.91 -14.83
C GLN A 10 14.48 18.47 -13.47
N SER A 11 13.23 18.22 -13.08
CA SER A 11 12.69 18.65 -11.78
C SER A 11 13.42 17.97 -10.61
N ALA A 12 13.66 16.66 -10.70
CA ALA A 12 14.42 15.92 -9.68
C ALA A 12 15.85 16.45 -9.51
N ILE A 13 16.52 16.78 -10.63
CA ILE A 13 17.87 17.35 -10.61
C ILE A 13 17.85 18.75 -9.99
N GLY A 14 16.81 19.55 -10.26
CA GLY A 14 16.60 20.87 -9.67
C GLY A 14 16.49 20.81 -8.14
N GLU A 15 15.59 19.98 -7.61
CA GLU A 15 15.42 19.78 -6.17
C GLU A 15 16.70 19.29 -5.51
N LEU A 16 17.40 18.34 -6.13
CA LEU A 16 18.67 17.82 -5.60
C LEU A 16 19.73 18.93 -5.48
N ARG A 17 19.81 19.81 -6.49
CA ARG A 17 20.74 20.96 -6.47
C ARG A 17 20.40 21.93 -5.35
N GLU A 18 19.12 22.26 -5.14
CA GLU A 18 18.72 23.14 -4.05
C GLU A 18 19.03 22.54 -2.68
N GLN A 19 18.66 21.28 -2.47
CA GLN A 19 18.92 20.61 -1.19
C GLN A 19 20.41 20.52 -0.87
N TYR A 20 21.25 20.23 -1.87
CA TYR A 20 22.70 20.25 -1.68
C TYR A 20 23.23 21.66 -1.38
N ARG A 21 22.64 22.71 -1.98
CA ARG A 21 23.05 24.10 -1.74
C ARG A 21 22.80 24.53 -0.30
N VAL A 22 21.68 24.10 0.29
CA VAL A 22 21.29 24.44 1.67
C VAL A 22 22.06 23.59 2.69
N HIS A 23 22.10 22.28 2.51
CA HIS A 23 22.58 21.36 3.54
C HIS A 23 24.03 20.89 3.33
N ARG A 24 24.64 21.16 2.17
CA ARG A 24 26.00 20.73 1.77
C ARG A 24 26.26 19.22 1.78
N PHE A 25 25.29 18.41 2.20
CA PHE A 25 25.26 16.96 2.08
C PHE A 25 23.82 16.49 1.83
N VAL A 26 23.63 15.45 1.00
CA VAL A 26 22.32 14.85 0.72
C VAL A 26 22.50 13.36 0.49
N GLN A 27 21.62 12.54 1.07
CA GLN A 27 21.58 11.11 0.83
C GLN A 27 20.55 10.82 -0.28
N VAL A 28 21.02 10.27 -1.41
CA VAL A 28 20.16 9.97 -2.56
C VAL A 28 20.09 8.45 -2.75
N LYS A 29 18.87 7.91 -2.83
CA LYS A 29 18.63 6.51 -3.18
C LYS A 29 17.97 6.42 -4.55
N ILE A 30 18.75 6.09 -5.57
CA ILE A 30 18.27 5.85 -6.95
C ILE A 30 18.05 4.36 -7.13
N VAL A 31 16.84 3.96 -7.53
CA VAL A 31 16.50 2.56 -7.83
C VAL A 31 16.09 2.49 -9.29
N ALA A 32 16.84 1.75 -10.10
CA ALA A 32 16.51 1.53 -11.51
C ALA A 32 15.33 0.54 -11.63
N GLY A 33 14.27 0.97 -12.31
CA GLY A 33 13.06 0.19 -12.55
C GLY A 33 11.80 0.88 -12.05
N LYS A 34 10.71 0.77 -12.82
CA LYS A 34 9.35 1.08 -12.32
C LYS A 34 9.11 0.17 -11.11
N LYS A 35 9.04 0.75 -9.92
CA LYS A 35 8.49 0.02 -8.77
C LYS A 35 7.02 -0.23 -9.07
N ARG A 36 6.73 -1.39 -9.67
CA ARG A 36 5.37 -1.88 -9.93
C ARG A 36 4.50 -1.65 -8.68
N SER A 37 5.04 -1.92 -7.49
CA SER A 37 4.42 -1.69 -6.17
C SER A 37 3.90 -0.27 -5.91
N VAL A 38 4.49 0.79 -6.47
CA VAL A 38 3.99 2.17 -6.28
C VAL A 38 2.71 2.39 -7.07
N GLU A 39 2.62 1.86 -8.29
CA GLU A 39 1.39 1.87 -9.10
C GLU A 39 0.31 0.99 -8.45
N GLN A 40 0.66 -0.20 -7.92
CA GLN A 40 -0.33 -1.07 -7.24
C GLN A 40 -0.86 -0.43 -5.95
N ASN A 41 0.01 0.20 -5.15
CA ASN A 41 -0.41 0.92 -3.94
C ASN A 41 -1.35 2.08 -4.28
N ALA A 42 -1.08 2.84 -5.36
CA ALA A 42 -1.97 3.91 -5.81
C ALA A 42 -3.35 3.38 -6.22
N VAL A 43 -3.40 2.24 -6.94
CA VAL A 43 -4.68 1.60 -7.29
C VAL A 43 -5.41 1.11 -6.05
N LEU A 44 -4.71 0.48 -5.12
CA LEU A 44 -5.27 -0.02 -3.88
C LEU A 44 -5.89 1.12 -3.05
N HIS A 45 -5.23 2.28 -2.98
CA HIS A 45 -5.82 3.48 -2.38
C HIS A 45 -7.10 3.93 -3.09
N GLY A 46 -7.10 3.93 -4.43
CA GLY A 46 -8.31 4.23 -5.20
C GLY A 46 -9.47 3.27 -4.92
N TRP A 47 -9.18 1.98 -4.72
CA TRP A 47 -10.20 0.99 -4.35
C TRP A 47 -10.85 1.28 -3.01
N PHE A 48 -10.08 1.69 -2.00
CA PHE A 48 -10.66 2.03 -0.69
C PHE A 48 -11.66 3.17 -0.78
N GLY A 49 -11.35 4.21 -1.55
CA GLY A 49 -12.26 5.32 -1.80
C GLY A 49 -13.50 4.90 -2.59
N GLN A 50 -13.34 4.00 -3.57
CA GLN A 50 -14.47 3.44 -4.32
C GLN A 50 -15.42 2.65 -3.43
N VAL A 51 -14.89 1.70 -2.64
CA VAL A 51 -15.67 0.87 -1.71
C VAL A 51 -16.42 1.75 -0.71
N ALA A 52 -15.74 2.71 -0.07
CA ALA A 52 -16.35 3.62 0.89
C ALA A 52 -17.54 4.39 0.27
N ARG A 53 -17.42 4.81 -0.99
CA ARG A 53 -18.48 5.53 -1.72
C ARG A 53 -19.65 4.63 -2.13
N GLU A 54 -19.38 3.38 -2.53
CA GLU A 54 -20.39 2.46 -3.04
C GLU A 54 -21.18 1.78 -1.91
N LEU A 55 -20.50 1.24 -0.90
CA LEU A 55 -21.16 0.54 0.22
C LEU A 55 -21.68 1.51 1.30
N ARG A 56 -21.01 2.65 1.50
CA ARG A 56 -21.36 3.66 2.53
C ARG A 56 -21.45 3.10 3.97
N GLU A 57 -20.82 1.95 4.21
CA GLU A 57 -20.74 1.31 5.53
C GLU A 57 -19.66 1.94 6.41
N ASP A 58 -18.60 2.46 5.79
CA ASP A 58 -17.45 3.06 6.48
C ASP A 58 -16.75 4.09 5.56
N ASP A 59 -15.82 4.86 6.13
CA ASP A 59 -14.98 5.78 5.38
C ASP A 59 -13.77 5.07 4.72
N GLU A 60 -13.06 5.78 3.83
CA GLU A 60 -11.88 5.23 3.13
C GLU A 60 -10.82 4.69 4.11
N ARG A 61 -10.68 5.33 5.28
CA ARG A 61 -9.70 4.94 6.29
C ARG A 61 -10.13 3.66 6.99
N GLY A 62 -11.39 3.51 7.31
CA GLY A 62 -12.00 2.31 7.87
C GLY A 62 -11.88 1.12 6.93
N VAL A 63 -12.25 1.30 5.66
CA VAL A 63 -12.05 0.30 4.60
C VAL A 63 -10.57 -0.10 4.50
N LYS A 64 -9.65 0.87 4.50
CA LYS A 64 -8.20 0.60 4.47
C LYS A 64 -7.73 -0.21 5.67
N ARG A 65 -8.17 0.15 6.89
CA ARG A 65 -7.82 -0.59 8.13
C ARG A 65 -8.34 -2.01 8.07
N PHE A 66 -9.59 -2.18 7.66
CA PHE A 66 -10.21 -3.49 7.46
C PHE A 66 -9.40 -4.33 6.47
N CYS A 67 -9.08 -3.78 5.29
CA CYS A 67 -8.34 -4.52 4.26
C CYS A 67 -6.94 -4.92 4.73
N LYS A 68 -6.23 -4.03 5.41
CA LYS A 68 -4.92 -4.34 6.01
C LYS A 68 -5.02 -5.47 7.03
N LEU A 69 -6.02 -5.43 7.91
CA LEU A 69 -6.17 -6.41 8.98
C LEU A 69 -6.57 -7.80 8.47
N HIS A 70 -7.47 -7.86 7.48
CA HIS A 70 -8.08 -9.13 7.06
C HIS A 70 -7.39 -9.79 5.87
N PHE A 71 -6.74 -9.02 4.99
CA PHE A 71 -6.03 -9.58 3.82
C PHE A 71 -4.52 -9.39 3.95
N GLY A 72 -4.10 -8.22 4.41
CA GLY A 72 -2.69 -7.88 4.50
C GLY A 72 -1.92 -8.66 5.57
N VAL A 73 -2.43 -8.62 6.80
CA VAL A 73 -1.80 -9.25 7.97
C VAL A 73 -1.67 -10.78 7.82
N PRO A 74 -2.71 -11.54 7.43
CA PRO A 74 -2.58 -12.99 7.31
C PRO A 74 -1.51 -13.41 6.30
N LEU A 75 -1.36 -12.64 5.22
CA LEU A 75 -0.35 -12.89 4.20
C LEU A 75 1.07 -12.69 4.73
N LEU A 76 1.33 -11.55 5.40
CA LEU A 76 2.65 -11.31 6.03
C LEU A 76 2.94 -12.31 7.14
N ARG A 77 1.94 -12.63 7.96
CA ARG A 77 2.07 -13.61 9.05
C ARG A 77 2.41 -15.02 8.55
N ALA A 78 2.07 -15.35 7.30
CA ALA A 78 2.39 -16.63 6.69
C ALA A 78 3.79 -16.68 6.07
N GLU A 79 4.32 -15.55 5.60
CA GLU A 79 5.55 -15.49 4.79
C GLU A 79 6.73 -14.79 5.49
N ASP A 80 6.50 -14.10 6.61
CA ASP A 80 7.50 -13.37 7.39
C ASP A 80 7.41 -13.77 8.87
N GLU A 81 8.41 -14.54 9.33
CA GLU A 81 8.46 -15.07 10.69
C GLU A 81 8.66 -13.98 11.74
N GLU A 82 9.47 -12.95 11.45
CA GLU A 82 9.71 -11.84 12.38
C GLU A 82 8.45 -11.00 12.55
N PHE A 83 7.76 -10.70 11.44
CA PHE A 83 6.46 -10.03 11.47
C PHE A 83 5.44 -10.86 12.23
N ARG A 84 5.37 -12.18 11.99
CA ARG A 84 4.45 -13.09 12.68
C ARG A 84 4.65 -13.04 14.18
N ASP A 85 5.88 -13.17 14.65
CA ASP A 85 6.17 -13.25 16.08
C ASP A 85 5.88 -11.91 16.78
N ALA A 86 6.25 -10.79 16.16
CA ALA A 86 5.93 -9.46 16.66
C ALA A 86 4.42 -9.20 16.69
N TYR A 87 3.71 -9.53 15.61
CA TYR A 87 2.27 -9.36 15.50
C TYR A 87 1.51 -10.23 16.52
N ASP A 88 1.89 -11.51 16.65
CA ASP A 88 1.23 -12.44 17.55
C ASP A 88 1.43 -12.09 19.01
N ARG A 89 2.59 -11.53 19.35
CA ARG A 89 2.88 -11.09 20.72
C ARG A 89 2.17 -9.77 21.09
N VAL A 90 2.10 -8.82 20.16
CA VAL A 90 1.69 -7.44 20.47
C VAL A 90 0.28 -7.12 20.00
N VAL A 91 -0.07 -7.46 18.76
CA VAL A 91 -1.31 -6.99 18.11
C VAL A 91 -2.43 -8.02 18.18
N ARG A 92 -2.11 -9.31 18.02
CA ARG A 92 -3.09 -10.40 18.10
C ARG A 92 -3.93 -10.44 19.39
N PRO A 93 -3.39 -10.19 20.60
CA PRO A 93 -4.19 -10.19 21.83
C PRO A 93 -5.07 -8.95 22.00
N LEU A 94 -4.88 -7.89 21.20
CA LEU A 94 -5.67 -6.67 21.34
C LEU A 94 -7.15 -6.87 20.96
N PRO A 95 -8.06 -6.07 21.54
CA PRO A 95 -9.45 -5.98 21.07
C PRO A 95 -9.52 -5.62 19.59
N TYR A 96 -10.61 -6.02 18.92
CA TYR A 96 -10.78 -5.81 17.48
C TYR A 96 -10.63 -4.34 17.05
N GLU A 97 -11.30 -3.43 17.76
CA GLU A 97 -11.19 -1.99 17.50
C GLU A 97 -9.75 -1.47 17.65
N SER A 98 -9.02 -1.94 18.66
CA SER A 98 -7.62 -1.59 18.87
C SER A 98 -6.73 -2.12 17.75
N LYS A 99 -7.04 -3.29 17.16
CA LYS A 99 -6.34 -3.81 15.98
C LYS A 99 -6.57 -2.93 14.76
N LEU A 100 -7.81 -2.50 14.52
CA LEU A 100 -8.13 -1.58 13.43
C LEU A 100 -7.37 -0.25 13.56
N ILE A 101 -7.32 0.32 14.76
CA ILE A 101 -6.52 1.53 15.02
C ILE A 101 -5.03 1.28 14.75
N ALA A 102 -4.51 0.12 15.17
CA ALA A 102 -3.12 -0.24 14.92
C ALA A 102 -2.79 -0.32 13.41
N MET A 103 -3.75 -0.63 12.54
CA MET A 103 -3.52 -0.68 11.08
C MET A 103 -3.21 0.67 10.44
N ASP A 104 -3.46 1.79 11.12
CA ASP A 104 -3.01 3.10 10.64
C ASP A 104 -1.49 3.24 10.69
N ILE A 105 -0.89 2.73 11.78
CA ILE A 105 0.54 2.89 12.07
C ILE A 105 1.37 1.71 11.56
N LEU A 106 0.78 0.50 11.48
CA LEU A 106 1.51 -0.67 11.00
C LEU A 106 1.76 -0.59 9.47
N PRO A 107 3.01 -0.75 9.03
CA PRO A 107 3.37 -0.74 7.62
C PRO A 107 3.08 -2.09 6.95
N VAL A 108 1.81 -2.48 6.86
CA VAL A 108 1.40 -3.78 6.27
C VAL A 108 1.67 -3.81 4.77
N THR A 109 0.99 -2.97 3.97
CA THR A 109 1.12 -2.98 2.50
C THR A 109 2.47 -2.45 2.01
N SER A 110 3.17 -1.66 2.83
CA SER A 110 4.50 -1.12 2.50
C SER A 110 5.64 -2.12 2.76
N ALA A 111 5.45 -3.07 3.67
CA ALA A 111 6.40 -4.16 3.93
C ALA A 111 6.29 -5.29 2.89
N MET A 112 5.16 -5.38 2.17
CA MET A 112 4.92 -6.42 1.19
C MET A 112 5.81 -6.32 -0.05
N THR A 113 6.21 -7.48 -0.56
CA THR A 113 6.75 -7.63 -1.91
C THR A 113 5.65 -7.42 -2.96
N THR A 114 6.05 -7.16 -4.21
CA THR A 114 5.11 -7.02 -5.35
C THR A 114 4.19 -8.24 -5.51
N LYS A 115 4.71 -9.45 -5.28
CA LYS A 115 3.91 -10.69 -5.40
C LYS A 115 2.88 -10.82 -4.28
N GLN A 116 3.28 -10.48 -3.05
CA GLN A 116 2.39 -10.48 -1.90
C GLN A 116 1.29 -9.42 -2.07
N LEU A 117 1.66 -8.21 -2.48
CA LEU A 117 0.69 -7.14 -2.72
C LEU A 117 -0.31 -7.53 -3.80
N ASP A 118 0.14 -8.23 -4.83
CA ASP A 118 -0.75 -8.73 -5.88
C ASP A 118 -1.80 -9.72 -5.37
N LYS A 119 -1.36 -10.71 -4.59
CA LYS A 119 -2.26 -11.69 -3.97
C LYS A 119 -3.25 -11.00 -3.03
N CYS A 120 -2.77 -10.07 -2.22
CA CYS A 120 -3.60 -9.25 -1.34
C CYS A 120 -4.67 -8.46 -2.13
N MET A 121 -4.30 -7.90 -3.30
CA MET A 121 -5.26 -7.21 -4.17
C MET A 121 -6.29 -8.16 -4.77
N THR A 122 -5.91 -9.37 -5.20
CA THR A 122 -6.87 -10.39 -5.66
C THR A 122 -7.86 -10.75 -4.55
N ASP A 123 -7.38 -10.98 -3.33
CA ASP A 123 -8.24 -11.34 -2.19
C ASP A 123 -9.24 -10.22 -1.85
N ILE A 124 -8.80 -8.95 -1.93
CA ILE A 124 -9.66 -7.77 -1.74
C ILE A 124 -10.71 -7.68 -2.85
N GLN A 125 -10.31 -7.89 -4.10
CA GLN A 125 -11.22 -7.88 -5.24
C GLN A 125 -12.30 -8.96 -5.11
N ASP A 126 -11.92 -10.18 -4.77
CA ASP A 126 -12.84 -11.31 -4.57
C ASP A 126 -13.79 -11.08 -3.39
N HIS A 127 -13.31 -10.46 -2.31
CA HIS A 127 -14.15 -10.11 -1.17
C HIS A 127 -15.23 -9.10 -1.57
N TYR A 128 -14.84 -7.98 -2.19
CA TYR A 128 -15.78 -6.92 -2.54
C TYR A 128 -16.68 -7.27 -3.72
N ALA A 129 -16.24 -8.12 -4.65
CA ALA A 129 -17.09 -8.66 -5.70
C ALA A 129 -18.30 -9.41 -5.11
N LYS A 130 -18.10 -10.16 -4.01
CA LYS A 130 -19.20 -10.84 -3.29
C LYS A 130 -20.15 -9.87 -2.57
N HIS A 131 -19.69 -8.65 -2.29
CA HIS A 131 -20.48 -7.57 -1.69
C HIS A 131 -21.07 -6.61 -2.74
N GLY A 132 -20.96 -6.95 -4.04
CA GLY A 132 -21.54 -6.17 -5.14
C GLY A 132 -20.69 -5.00 -5.63
N VAL A 133 -19.43 -4.88 -5.19
CA VAL A 133 -18.50 -3.84 -5.65
C VAL A 133 -17.45 -4.44 -6.58
N ALA A 134 -17.46 -4.00 -7.83
CA ALA A 134 -16.50 -4.44 -8.84
C ALA A 134 -15.22 -3.57 -8.79
N LEU A 135 -14.17 -4.12 -8.21
CA LEU A 135 -12.85 -3.48 -8.19
C LEU A 135 -12.05 -3.90 -9.42
N VAL A 136 -11.63 -2.92 -10.22
CA VAL A 136 -10.83 -3.17 -11.44
C VAL A 136 -9.37 -2.89 -11.14
N TYR A 137 -8.53 -3.90 -11.35
CA TYR A 137 -7.09 -3.72 -11.36
C TYR A 137 -6.65 -3.45 -12.80
N PRO A 138 -5.98 -2.32 -13.11
CA PRO A 138 -5.47 -2.05 -14.45
C PRO A 138 -4.23 -2.91 -14.72
N ARG A 139 -4.41 -4.24 -14.77
CA ARG A 139 -3.49 -5.15 -15.44
C ARG A 139 -3.69 -5.14 -16.95
N GLU A 140 -4.89 -4.79 -17.39
CA GLU A 140 -5.35 -4.89 -18.79
C GLU A 140 -5.71 -3.53 -19.39
N LYS A 141 -4.75 -2.61 -19.44
CA LYS A 141 -4.73 -1.61 -20.53
C LYS A 141 -3.40 -1.70 -21.27
N ALA A 142 -3.23 -2.85 -21.91
CA ALA A 142 -2.25 -3.06 -22.98
C ALA A 142 -2.80 -4.16 -23.90
N ALA A 143 -3.84 -3.82 -24.65
CA ALA A 143 -4.15 -4.41 -25.93
C ALA A 143 -4.50 -3.24 -26.87
#